data_AF-A0A7J4N5E1-F1
#
_entry.id   AF-A0A7J4N5E1-F1
#
_cell.length_a   1.000
_cell.length_b   1.000
_cell.length_c   1.000
_cell.angle_alpha   90.00
_cell.angle_beta   90.00
_cell.angle_gamma   90.00
#
_symmetry.space_group_name_H-M   'P 1'
#
loop_
_entity.id
_entity.type
_entity.pdbx_description
1 polymer ?
#
loop_
_entity_poly.entity_id
_entity_poly.type
_entity_poly.pdbx_seq_one_letter_code
_entity_poly.pdbx_strand_id
1 'polypeptide(L)'
;MSLPRRAMEQMGFSVCCLMCDAPDVAGSERCKACIKGHTRARDRLTSGKARTKAQRLARELVTMISDPFNYIDDEVHGESMQYYSEIIREHQQDPNKPPQRHGRSQRLSRKTSLIREVANQNRWADKPPDENQIDEMREILRDGDARPPLTWDDLLAEIEDMLDD
;
A
#
# COMPACT_ATOMS: atom_id res chain seq x y z
N MET A 1 4.53 -32.54 -9.55
CA MET A 1 3.68 -31.32 -9.56
C MET A 1 3.53 -30.87 -10.99
N SER A 2 2.37 -30.33 -11.38
CA SER A 2 2.13 -29.84 -12.73
C SER A 2 2.90 -28.55 -12.97
N LEU A 3 3.54 -28.41 -14.14
CA LEU A 3 4.23 -27.17 -14.47
C LEU A 3 3.19 -26.06 -14.70
N PRO A 4 3.39 -24.85 -14.17
CA PRO A 4 2.56 -23.70 -14.49
C PRO A 4 2.47 -23.52 -15.99
N ARG A 5 1.24 -23.33 -16.48
CA ARG A 5 1.06 -22.95 -17.87
C ARG A 5 1.68 -21.56 -18.05
N ARG A 6 2.48 -21.37 -19.11
CA ARG A 6 3.11 -20.09 -19.45
C ARG A 6 2.14 -18.89 -19.42
N ALA A 7 0.89 -19.11 -19.82
CA ALA A 7 -0.16 -18.10 -19.73
C ALA A 7 -0.45 -17.65 -18.28
N MET A 8 -0.48 -18.59 -17.32
CA MET A 8 -0.68 -18.29 -15.90
C MET A 8 0.53 -17.58 -15.31
N GLU A 9 1.74 -17.96 -15.70
CA GLU A 9 2.98 -17.29 -15.27
C GLU A 9 3.03 -15.83 -15.76
N GLN A 10 2.74 -15.59 -17.04
CA GLN A 10 2.69 -14.23 -17.60
C GLN A 10 1.63 -13.34 -16.95
N MET A 11 0.56 -13.92 -16.41
CA MET A 11 -0.48 -13.21 -15.68
C MET A 11 -0.15 -13.00 -14.19
N GLY A 12 0.98 -13.51 -13.69
CA GLY A 12 1.29 -13.49 -12.25
C GLY A 12 0.40 -14.44 -11.43
N PHE A 13 -0.17 -15.49 -12.03
CA PHE A 13 -0.99 -16.48 -11.33
C PHE A 13 -0.38 -17.87 -11.39
N SER A 14 0.96 -17.95 -11.35
CA SER A 14 1.70 -19.21 -11.24
C SER A 14 1.25 -20.01 -10.02
N VAL A 15 1.08 -19.35 -8.87
CA VAL A 15 0.58 -19.96 -7.62
C VAL A 15 -0.75 -20.67 -7.84
N CYS A 16 -1.73 -20.03 -8.50
CA CYS A 16 -3.04 -20.64 -8.77
C CYS A 16 -2.92 -21.93 -9.60
N CYS A 17 -1.94 -21.99 -10.51
CA CYS A 17 -1.69 -23.17 -11.31
C CYS A 17 -0.98 -24.28 -10.50
N LEU A 18 0.00 -23.92 -9.67
CA LEU A 18 0.77 -24.87 -8.84
C LEU A 18 -0.09 -25.52 -7.75
N MET A 19 -1.09 -24.78 -7.25
CA MET A 19 -2.06 -25.27 -6.28
C MET A 19 -3.19 -26.09 -6.92
N CYS A 20 -3.21 -26.26 -8.25
CA CYS A 20 -4.26 -26.98 -8.95
C CYS A 20 -3.99 -28.50 -8.95
N ASP A 21 -5.01 -29.29 -8.65
CA ASP A 21 -5.03 -30.75 -8.69
C ASP A 21 -5.14 -31.34 -10.11
N ALA A 22 -5.24 -30.51 -11.14
CA ALA A 22 -5.38 -30.99 -12.51
C ALA A 22 -4.11 -31.71 -12.99
N PRO A 23 -4.24 -32.82 -13.73
CA PRO A 23 -3.09 -33.52 -14.28
C PRO A 23 -2.37 -32.64 -15.32
N ASP A 24 -1.05 -32.80 -15.43
CA ASP A 24 -0.24 -32.03 -16.37
C ASP A 24 -0.35 -32.57 -17.80
N VAL A 25 -1.53 -32.43 -18.40
CA VAL A 25 -1.80 -32.78 -19.78
C VAL A 25 -1.95 -31.51 -20.60
N ALA A 26 -1.03 -31.31 -21.54
CA ALA A 26 -1.05 -30.16 -22.44
C ALA A 26 -2.38 -30.09 -23.22
N GLY A 27 -2.98 -28.91 -23.26
CA GLY A 27 -4.21 -28.68 -24.04
C GLY A 27 -5.50 -29.24 -23.42
N SER A 28 -5.49 -29.66 -22.15
CA SER A 28 -6.71 -30.12 -21.48
C SER A 28 -7.79 -29.03 -21.45
N GLU A 29 -9.05 -29.42 -21.67
CA GLU A 29 -10.19 -28.49 -21.64
C GLU A 29 -10.36 -27.83 -20.26
N ARG A 30 -10.05 -28.57 -19.18
CA ARG A 30 -10.05 -28.02 -17.81
C ARG A 30 -9.08 -26.86 -17.66
N CYS A 31 -7.83 -27.01 -18.13
CA CYS A 31 -6.84 -25.93 -18.05
C CYS A 31 -7.23 -24.74 -18.94
N LYS A 32 -7.78 -24.97 -20.14
CA LYS A 32 -8.28 -23.89 -21.01
C LYS A 32 -9.37 -23.06 -20.34
N ALA A 33 -10.35 -23.73 -19.71
CA ALA A 33 -11.42 -23.07 -18.97
C ALA A 33 -10.88 -22.31 -17.75
N CYS A 34 -9.96 -22.91 -17.00
CA CYS A 34 -9.30 -22.31 -15.84
C CYS A 34 -8.56 -21.01 -16.21
N ILE A 35 -7.68 -21.06 -17.23
CA ILE A 35 -6.93 -19.89 -17.71
C ILE A 35 -7.90 -18.78 -18.12
N LYS A 36 -8.93 -19.10 -18.93
CA LYS A 36 -9.94 -18.14 -19.37
C LYS A 36 -10.71 -17.51 -18.20
N GLY A 37 -11.02 -18.31 -17.17
CA GLY A 37 -11.65 -17.84 -15.93
C GLY A 37 -10.77 -16.86 -15.17
N HIS A 38 -9.50 -17.21 -14.96
CA HIS A 38 -8.54 -16.35 -14.26
C HIS A 38 -8.26 -15.05 -15.01
N THR A 39 -8.11 -15.08 -16.35
CA THR A 39 -7.96 -13.86 -17.16
C THR A 39 -9.14 -12.92 -16.95
N ARG A 40 -10.38 -13.42 -17.08
CA ARG A 40 -11.59 -12.62 -16.87
C ARG A 40 -11.70 -12.08 -15.45
N ALA A 41 -11.33 -12.88 -14.45
CA ALA A 41 -11.35 -12.46 -13.05
C ALA A 41 -10.34 -11.35 -12.80
N ARG A 42 -9.10 -11.50 -13.30
CA ARG A 42 -8.07 -10.47 -13.22
C ARG A 42 -8.56 -9.18 -13.85
N ASP A 43 -9.00 -9.23 -15.11
CA ASP A 43 -9.46 -8.06 -15.84
C ASP A 43 -10.58 -7.34 -15.08
N ARG A 44 -11.58 -8.06 -14.58
CA ARG A 44 -12.67 -7.46 -13.80
C ARG A 44 -12.19 -6.80 -12.50
N LEU A 45 -11.23 -7.42 -11.80
CA LEU A 45 -10.75 -6.92 -10.52
C LEU A 45 -9.78 -5.74 -10.69
N THR A 46 -8.97 -5.73 -11.75
CA THR A 46 -7.89 -4.76 -11.95
C THR A 46 -8.20 -3.67 -12.99
N SER A 47 -9.28 -3.78 -13.75
CA SER A 47 -9.66 -2.74 -14.74
C SER A 47 -10.19 -1.47 -14.08
N GLY A 48 -9.75 -0.32 -14.57
CA GLY A 48 -10.22 0.99 -14.12
C GLY A 48 -9.87 1.32 -12.66
N LYS A 49 -10.45 2.40 -12.14
CA LYS A 49 -10.23 2.87 -10.75
C LYS A 49 -11.10 2.08 -9.77
N ALA A 50 -10.50 1.62 -8.67
CA ALA A 50 -11.23 0.97 -7.58
C ALA A 50 -12.21 1.96 -6.91
N ARG A 51 -13.50 1.63 -6.92
CA ARG A 51 -14.59 2.45 -6.37
C ARG A 51 -14.90 2.09 -4.93
N THR A 52 -14.69 0.84 -4.53
CA THR A 52 -14.99 0.34 -3.17
C THR A 52 -13.74 -0.10 -2.43
N LYS A 53 -13.80 -0.15 -1.08
CA LYS A 53 -12.72 -0.70 -0.25
C LYS A 53 -12.42 -2.17 -0.60
N ALA A 54 -13.47 -2.97 -0.82
CA ALA A 54 -13.33 -4.36 -1.26
C ALA A 54 -12.57 -4.49 -2.58
N GLN A 55 -12.82 -3.61 -3.55
CA GLN A 55 -12.07 -3.60 -4.81
C GLN A 55 -10.60 -3.22 -4.63
N ARG A 56 -10.28 -2.34 -3.68
CA ARG A 56 -8.89 -1.99 -3.36
C ARG A 56 -8.17 -3.19 -2.73
N LEU A 57 -8.78 -3.80 -1.73
CA LEU A 57 -8.26 -5.01 -1.08
C LEU A 57 -8.03 -6.15 -2.09
N ALA A 58 -9.01 -6.39 -2.97
CA ALA A 58 -8.87 -7.43 -3.99
C ALA A 58 -7.66 -7.19 -4.92
N ARG A 59 -7.37 -5.93 -5.27
CA ARG A 59 -6.20 -5.59 -6.11
C ARG A 59 -4.88 -5.74 -5.36
N GLU A 60 -4.87 -5.41 -4.09
CA GLU A 60 -3.72 -5.63 -3.21
C GLU A 60 -3.40 -7.12 -3.11
N LEU A 61 -4.40 -7.96 -2.83
CA LEU A 61 -4.26 -9.43 -2.83
C LEU A 61 -3.78 -9.98 -4.17
N VAL A 62 -4.32 -9.48 -5.30
CA VAL A 62 -3.86 -9.88 -6.65
C VAL A 62 -2.40 -9.49 -6.89
N THR A 63 -1.98 -8.31 -6.42
CA THR A 63 -0.58 -7.85 -6.51
C THR A 63 0.34 -8.75 -5.68
N MET A 64 -0.05 -9.08 -4.45
CA MET A 64 0.70 -9.97 -3.57
C MET A 64 0.88 -11.36 -4.17
N ILE A 65 -0.20 -11.97 -4.70
CA ILE A 65 -0.13 -13.28 -5.36
C ILE A 65 0.71 -13.23 -6.65
N SER A 66 0.74 -12.07 -7.33
CA SER A 66 1.54 -11.90 -8.56
C SER A 66 3.03 -11.89 -8.31
N ASP A 67 3.46 -11.47 -7.12
CA ASP A 67 4.86 -11.44 -6.74
C ASP A 67 5.06 -11.72 -5.23
N PRO A 68 4.86 -12.97 -4.78
CA PRO A 68 4.86 -13.28 -3.35
C PRO A 68 6.19 -12.98 -2.66
N PHE A 69 7.30 -12.99 -3.41
CA PHE A 69 8.64 -12.74 -2.86
C PHE A 69 8.78 -11.36 -2.22
N ASN A 70 8.08 -10.36 -2.74
CA ASN A 70 8.14 -8.99 -2.24
C ASN A 70 7.25 -8.72 -1.00
N TYR A 71 6.45 -9.71 -0.59
CA TYR A 71 5.46 -9.56 0.49
C TYR A 71 5.63 -10.60 1.61
N ILE A 72 6.80 -11.26 1.70
CA ILE A 72 7.10 -12.25 2.74
C ILE A 72 7.10 -11.62 4.15
N ASP A 73 7.48 -10.35 4.26
CA ASP A 73 7.54 -9.62 5.53
C ASP A 73 6.21 -8.91 5.88
N ASP A 74 5.13 -9.19 5.13
CA ASP A 74 3.81 -8.61 5.44
C ASP A 74 3.27 -9.13 6.78
N GLU A 75 2.72 -8.23 7.60
CA GLU A 75 2.27 -8.55 8.96
C GLU A 75 1.13 -9.58 9.00
N VAL A 76 0.26 -9.58 7.98
CA VAL A 76 -0.94 -10.42 7.95
C VAL A 76 -0.77 -11.58 6.98
N HIS A 77 -0.17 -11.34 5.82
CA HIS A 77 -0.10 -12.29 4.72
C HIS A 77 1.29 -12.90 4.53
N GLY A 78 2.30 -12.49 5.30
CA GLY A 78 3.70 -12.89 5.11
C GLY A 78 3.94 -14.39 5.13
N GLU A 79 3.28 -15.12 6.03
CA GLU A 79 3.37 -16.59 6.09
C GLU A 79 2.84 -17.25 4.80
N SER A 80 1.71 -16.77 4.29
CA SER A 80 1.14 -17.26 3.04
C SER A 80 2.02 -16.92 1.85
N MET A 81 2.59 -15.70 1.83
CA MET A 81 3.51 -15.26 0.78
C MET A 81 4.82 -16.06 0.80
N GLN A 82 5.31 -16.42 1.99
CA GLN A 82 6.46 -17.31 2.15
C GLN A 82 6.14 -18.67 1.51
N TYR A 83 5.02 -19.29 1.86
CA TYR A 83 4.61 -20.57 1.30
C TYR A 83 4.49 -20.52 -0.24
N TYR A 84 3.83 -19.49 -0.79
CA TYR A 84 3.72 -19.34 -2.23
C TYR A 84 5.06 -19.11 -2.92
N SER A 85 5.97 -18.35 -2.29
CA SER A 85 7.32 -18.13 -2.80
C SER A 85 8.15 -19.42 -2.83
N GLU A 86 7.96 -20.32 -1.86
CA GLU A 86 8.62 -21.62 -1.80
C GLU A 86 8.14 -22.53 -2.93
N ILE A 87 6.83 -22.63 -3.14
CA ILE A 87 6.27 -23.44 -4.24
C ILE A 87 6.74 -22.93 -5.61
N ILE A 88 6.77 -21.60 -5.83
CA ILE A 88 7.30 -21.03 -7.07
C ILE A 88 8.80 -21.35 -7.21
N ARG A 89 9.57 -21.26 -6.12
CA ARG A 89 11.00 -21.54 -6.14
C ARG A 89 11.27 -23.00 -6.47
N GLU A 90 10.56 -23.94 -5.87
CA GLU A 90 10.66 -25.36 -6.19
C GLU A 90 10.37 -25.63 -7.67
N HIS A 91 9.39 -24.93 -8.24
CA HIS A 91 9.10 -25.03 -9.66
C HIS A 91 10.22 -24.44 -10.56
N GLN A 92 10.78 -23.28 -10.19
CA GLN A 92 11.81 -22.59 -10.98
C GLN A 92 13.22 -23.15 -10.77
N GLN A 93 13.43 -24.02 -9.78
CA GLN A 93 14.71 -24.68 -9.55
C GLN A 93 15.03 -25.60 -10.73
N ASP A 94 16.03 -25.19 -11.51
CA ASP A 94 16.66 -26.02 -12.52
C ASP A 94 17.50 -27.10 -11.80
N PRO A 95 17.24 -28.41 -12.01
CA PRO A 95 17.95 -29.48 -11.30
C PRO A 95 19.48 -29.47 -11.52
N ASN A 96 19.98 -28.74 -12.54
CA ASN A 96 21.40 -28.59 -12.83
C ASN A 96 22.05 -27.34 -12.21
N LYS A 97 21.28 -26.48 -11.53
CA LYS A 97 21.77 -25.19 -11.02
C LYS A 97 21.75 -25.19 -9.49
N PRO A 98 22.86 -24.81 -8.82
CA PRO A 98 22.88 -24.76 -7.36
C PRO A 98 21.77 -23.81 -6.88
N PRO A 99 21.06 -24.14 -5.78
CA PRO A 99 19.95 -23.33 -5.30
C PRO A 99 20.45 -21.91 -5.04
N GLN A 100 19.92 -20.93 -5.78
CA GLN A 100 20.16 -19.54 -5.47
C GLN A 100 19.58 -19.26 -4.09
N ARG A 101 20.45 -19.17 -3.08
CA ARG A 101 20.12 -18.63 -1.77
C ARG A 101 19.85 -17.13 -1.97
N HIS A 102 18.63 -16.79 -2.35
CA HIS A 102 18.06 -15.50 -1.95
C HIS A 102 17.92 -15.58 -0.44
N GLY A 103 18.97 -15.17 0.27
CA GLY A 103 18.97 -15.08 1.72
C GLY A 103 17.73 -14.29 2.11
N ARG A 104 16.99 -14.79 3.12
CA ARG A 104 16.02 -13.98 3.86
C ARG A 104 16.72 -12.65 4.09
N SER A 105 16.33 -11.60 3.36
CA SER A 105 16.73 -10.27 3.74
C SER A 105 15.99 -10.09 5.04
N GLN A 106 16.64 -10.40 6.15
CA GLN A 106 16.25 -9.89 7.44
C GLN A 106 16.44 -8.37 7.32
N ARG A 107 15.53 -7.71 6.59
CA ARG A 107 15.21 -6.33 6.85
C ARG A 107 14.62 -6.41 8.23
N LEU A 108 15.50 -6.33 9.22
CA LEU A 108 15.15 -6.11 10.61
C LEU A 108 14.13 -4.98 10.53
N SER A 109 12.85 -5.32 10.72
CA SER A 109 11.79 -4.36 10.88
C SER A 109 12.17 -3.58 12.14
N ARG A 110 12.99 -2.55 11.96
CA ARG A 110 13.14 -1.49 12.95
C ARG A 110 11.76 -0.88 12.99
N LYS A 111 10.98 -1.25 14.00
CA LYS A 111 9.60 -0.81 14.21
C LYS A 111 9.48 0.72 14.28
N THR A 112 10.61 1.42 14.36
CA THR A 112 10.75 2.85 14.17
C THR A 112 11.73 3.13 13.02
N SER A 113 11.24 3.77 11.96
CA SER A 113 12.14 4.36 10.97
C SER A 113 12.83 5.57 11.61
N LEU A 114 14.13 5.74 11.36
CA LEU A 114 14.90 6.92 11.80
C LEU A 114 14.22 8.23 11.36
N ILE A 115 13.59 8.23 10.18
CA ILE A 115 12.80 9.36 9.67
C ILE A 115 11.60 9.66 10.57
N ARG A 116 10.92 8.64 11.11
CA ARG A 116 9.78 8.83 12.03
C ARG A 116 10.23 9.36 13.40
N GLU A 117 11.40 8.95 13.88
CA GLU A 117 11.98 9.46 15.13
C GLU A 117 12.45 10.92 15.02
N VAL A 118 12.93 11.34 13.85
CA VAL A 118 13.38 12.72 13.60
C VAL A 118 12.22 13.64 13.22
N ALA A 119 11.28 13.18 12.39
CA ALA A 119 10.19 14.02 11.90
C ALA A 119 9.06 14.23 12.91
N ASN A 120 8.86 13.32 13.86
CA ASN A 120 7.76 13.39 14.82
C ASN A 120 8.23 13.74 16.24
N GLN A 121 9.05 14.79 16.38
CA GLN A 121 9.41 15.37 17.67
C GLN A 121 8.37 16.41 18.14
N ASN A 122 7.08 16.08 18.04
CA ASN A 122 6.04 16.96 18.54
C ASN A 122 6.09 17.01 20.07
N ARG A 123 6.60 18.12 20.60
CA ARG A 123 6.76 18.36 22.05
C ARG A 123 5.43 18.45 22.80
N TRP A 124 4.31 18.61 22.08
CA TRP A 124 2.97 18.72 22.65
C TRP A 124 2.10 17.46 22.48
N ALA A 125 2.68 16.34 22.02
CA ALA A 125 1.93 15.10 21.81
C ALA A 125 1.35 14.52 23.11
N ASP A 126 2.14 14.53 24.18
CA ASP A 126 1.76 13.95 25.48
C ASP A 126 1.42 15.02 26.54
N LYS A 127 1.81 16.27 26.33
CA LYS A 127 1.54 17.38 27.25
C LYS A 127 1.19 18.65 26.48
N PRO A 128 0.01 19.26 26.71
CA PRO A 128 -0.34 20.52 26.05
C PRO A 128 0.64 21.64 26.46
N PRO A 129 0.79 22.69 25.62
CA PRO A 129 1.65 23.82 25.93
C PRO A 129 1.21 24.56 27.21
N ASP A 130 2.17 25.11 27.94
CA ASP A 130 1.92 26.03 29.07
C ASP A 130 1.53 27.43 28.59
N GLU A 131 0.91 28.23 29.46
CA GLU A 131 0.41 29.59 29.16
C GLU A 131 1.51 30.49 28.57
N ASN A 132 2.73 30.41 29.12
CA ASN A 132 3.89 31.13 28.60
C ASN A 132 4.28 30.69 27.17
N GLN A 133 4.16 29.39 26.86
CA GLN A 133 4.47 28.84 25.53
C GLN A 133 3.39 29.21 24.51
N ILE A 134 2.14 29.34 24.96
CA ILE A 134 1.03 29.79 24.13
C ILE A 134 1.24 31.24 23.73
N ASP A 135 1.66 32.11 24.64
CA ASP A 135 1.91 33.51 24.34
C ASP A 135 3.13 33.71 23.44
N GLU A 136 4.21 32.94 23.65
CA GLU A 136 5.37 32.93 22.74
C GLU A 136 4.96 32.46 21.32
N MET A 137 4.14 31.41 21.21
CA MET A 137 3.61 30.98 19.91
C MET A 137 2.68 32.02 19.27
N ARG A 138 1.86 32.73 20.06
CA ARG A 138 1.00 33.81 19.56
C ARG A 138 1.80 34.98 19.03
N GLU A 139 2.93 35.30 19.65
CA GLU A 139 3.84 36.34 19.21
C GLU A 139 4.53 35.96 17.90
N ILE A 140 5.02 34.72 17.78
CA ILE A 140 5.61 34.20 16.54
C ILE A 140 4.58 34.13 15.39
N LEU A 141 3.34 33.75 15.68
CA LEU A 141 2.27 33.73 14.67
C LEU A 141 1.83 35.14 14.24
N ARG A 142 2.17 36.16 15.04
CA ARG A 142 1.85 37.58 14.81
C ARG A 142 2.86 38.30 13.94
N ASP A 143 3.89 37.63 13.40
CA ASP A 143 4.90 38.22 12.52
C ASP A 143 4.36 38.53 11.09
N GLY A 144 3.14 39.06 11.04
CA GLY A 144 2.40 39.54 9.89
C GLY A 144 1.38 40.57 10.38
N ASP A 145 1.73 41.84 10.19
CA ASP A 145 0.94 43.07 10.38
C ASP A 145 -0.24 42.96 11.38
N ALA A 146 0.05 43.22 12.65
CA ALA A 146 -0.95 43.32 13.70
C ALA A 146 -1.85 44.54 13.46
N ARG A 147 -2.84 44.40 12.57
CA ARG A 147 -3.98 45.31 12.58
C ARG A 147 -4.77 45.00 13.86
N PRO A 148 -4.95 45.97 14.77
CA PRO A 148 -5.90 45.79 15.86
C PRO A 148 -7.25 45.40 15.25
N PRO A 149 -8.03 44.52 15.90
CA PRO A 149 -9.37 44.20 15.42
C PRO A 149 -10.13 45.52 15.24
N LEU A 150 -10.75 45.72 14.08
CA LEU A 150 -11.57 46.92 13.81
C LEU A 150 -12.55 47.09 14.95
N THR A 151 -12.66 48.32 15.44
CA THR A 151 -13.68 48.66 16.43
C THR A 151 -15.06 48.64 15.76
N TRP A 152 -16.11 48.54 16.56
CA TRP A 152 -17.48 48.65 16.04
C TRP A 152 -17.72 49.96 15.30
N ASP A 153 -17.05 51.04 15.72
CA ASP A 153 -17.13 52.34 15.07
C ASP A 153 -16.43 52.32 13.69
N ASP A 154 -15.30 51.62 13.55
CA ASP A 154 -14.61 51.45 12.26
C ASP A 154 -15.45 50.62 11.27
N LEU A 155 -16.13 49.57 11.76
CA LEU A 155 -17.04 48.76 10.95
C LEU A 155 -18.30 49.52 10.53
N LEU A 156 -18.82 50.39 11.40
CA LEU A 156 -19.98 51.23 11.09
C LEU A 156 -19.62 52.26 10.01
N ALA A 157 -18.43 52.87 10.08
CA ALA A 157 -17.94 53.79 9.07
C ALA A 157 -17.75 53.12 7.69
N GLU A 158 -17.24 51.89 7.66
CA GLU A 158 -17.08 51.13 6.41
C GLU A 158 -18.43 50.77 5.76
N ILE A 159 -19.45 50.49 6.57
CA ILE A 159 -20.81 50.22 6.08
C ILE A 159 -21.48 51.50 5.55
N GLU A 160 -21.24 52.64 6.19
CA GLU A 160 -21.77 53.94 5.78
C GLU A 160 -21.17 54.38 4.43
N ASP A 161 -19.86 54.25 4.25
CA ASP A 161 -19.18 54.54 2.97
C ASP A 161 -19.67 53.63 1.82
N MET A 162 -20.07 52.39 2.10
CA MET A 162 -20.67 51.49 1.09
C MET A 162 -22.13 51.80 0.74
N LEU A 163 -22.83 52.56 1.57
CA LEU A 163 -24.23 52.94 1.36
C LEU A 163 -24.40 54.28 0.65
N ASP A 164 -23.35 55.10 0.62
CA ASP A 164 -23.30 56.41 -0.04
C ASP A 164 -22.83 56.35 -1.52
N ASP A 165 -22.49 55.16 -2.04
CA ASP A 165 -22.32 54.82 -3.48
C ASP A 165 -23.58 54.14 -4.06
#